data_AF-A0A1N6X350-F1
#
_entry.id   AF-A0A1N6X350-F1
#
_cell.length_a   1.000
_cell.length_b   1.000
_cell.length_c   1.000
_cell.angle_alpha   90.00
_cell.angle_beta   90.00
_cell.angle_gamma   90.00
#
_symmetry.space_group_name_H-M   'P 1'
#
loop_
_entity.id
_entity.type
_entity.pdbx_description
1 polymer ?
#
loop_
_entity_poly.entity_id
_entity_poly.type
_entity_poly.pdbx_seq_one_letter_code
_entity_poly.pdbx_strand_id
1 'polypeptide(L)'
;MRQMILNKLASIAKDAFGRHAVVLPSTAETTQIAADIALNGFIIVGNGGDGCLLPAQLYERLEASPPCIPFHVIAFTDQLNDAINAPLLIRHNGITEFRPSIEAILASRHGFHIHAWTGQAIEQATDLIGPAAITPALKLQSTYFLACEAFGDAWRMRHVQQLRMPALRYEFAQRRNRSYQSHLLRARTHAQQETDRVSLALDQLVLNYDINRRNFKNSRLA
;
A
#
# COMPACT_ATOMS: atom_id res chain seq x y z
N MET A 1 26.84 -10.02 6.21
CA MET A 1 25.54 -9.35 6.38
C MET A 1 24.56 -10.24 7.16
N ARG A 2 24.25 -11.47 6.68
CA ARG A 2 23.32 -12.42 7.31
C ARG A 2 23.43 -12.52 8.83
N GLN A 3 24.58 -12.92 9.35
CA GLN A 3 24.76 -13.17 10.79
C GLN A 3 24.46 -11.93 11.63
N MET A 4 24.83 -10.75 11.15
CA MET A 4 24.55 -9.48 11.83
C MET A 4 23.04 -9.20 11.89
N ILE A 5 22.33 -9.42 10.78
CA ILE A 5 20.86 -9.25 10.73
C ILE A 5 20.19 -10.25 11.68
N LEU A 6 20.59 -11.52 11.63
CA LEU A 6 20.07 -12.56 12.53
C LEU A 6 20.32 -12.23 14.00
N ASN A 7 21.53 -11.79 14.36
CA ASN A 7 21.86 -11.39 15.72
C ASN A 7 21.01 -10.21 16.19
N LYS A 8 20.80 -9.21 15.33
CA LYS A 8 19.95 -8.06 15.66
C LYS A 8 18.49 -8.46 15.84
N LEU A 9 17.94 -9.28 14.94
CA LEU A 9 16.56 -9.77 15.04
C LEU A 9 16.37 -10.66 16.28
N ALA A 10 17.33 -11.53 16.59
CA ALA A 10 17.31 -12.33 17.80
C ALA A 10 17.40 -11.47 19.08
N SER A 11 18.16 -10.37 19.06
CA SER A 11 18.20 -9.42 20.17
C SER A 11 16.86 -8.71 20.35
N ILE A 12 16.20 -8.34 19.25
CA ILE A 12 14.88 -7.69 19.27
C ILE A 12 13.81 -8.65 19.78
N ALA A 13 13.84 -9.91 19.36
CA ALA A 13 12.89 -10.93 19.78
C ALA A 13 12.96 -11.24 21.30
N LYS A 14 14.07 -10.90 21.96
CA LYS A 14 14.24 -11.04 23.41
C LYS A 14 13.62 -9.90 24.21
N ASP A 15 13.28 -8.79 23.55
CA ASP A 15 12.59 -7.68 24.21
C ASP A 15 11.11 -8.01 24.36
N ALA A 16 10.74 -8.50 25.55
CA ALA A 16 9.40 -8.99 25.86
C ALA A 16 8.33 -7.89 25.92
N PHE A 17 8.72 -6.61 25.94
CA PHE A 17 7.81 -5.48 26.10
C PHE A 17 7.95 -4.41 25.01
N GLY A 18 9.02 -4.49 24.22
CA GLY A 18 9.29 -3.54 23.14
C GLY A 18 8.46 -3.78 21.87
N ARG A 19 8.05 -2.68 21.24
CA ARG A 19 7.56 -2.67 19.86
C ARG A 19 8.69 -2.26 18.95
N HIS A 20 9.04 -3.10 17.99
CA HIS A 20 10.22 -2.89 17.15
C HIS A 20 9.87 -3.02 15.68
N ALA A 21 10.37 -2.09 14.87
CA ALA A 21 10.32 -2.20 13.42
C ALA A 21 11.74 -2.23 12.88
N VAL A 22 12.05 -3.22 12.05
CA VAL A 22 13.34 -3.36 11.40
C VAL A 22 13.18 -3.12 9.91
N VAL A 23 13.75 -2.02 9.42
CA VAL A 23 13.72 -1.64 8.02
C VAL A 23 14.91 -2.27 7.31
N LEU A 24 14.64 -3.17 6.38
CA LEU A 24 15.66 -3.93 5.65
C LEU A 24 15.55 -3.69 4.14
N PRO A 25 16.69 -3.61 3.42
CA PRO A 25 16.69 -3.51 1.96
C PRO A 25 16.11 -4.80 1.36
N SER A 26 15.40 -4.72 0.25
CA SER A 26 14.90 -5.91 -0.45
C SER A 26 15.97 -6.54 -1.32
N THR A 27 16.74 -7.44 -0.75
CA THR A 27 17.72 -8.29 -1.44
C THR A 27 17.29 -9.75 -1.36
N ALA A 28 17.96 -10.63 -2.10
CA ALA A 28 17.70 -12.07 -1.96
C ALA A 28 17.97 -12.59 -0.54
N GLU A 29 19.02 -12.07 0.09
CA GLU A 29 19.44 -12.48 1.43
C GLU A 29 18.45 -12.02 2.50
N THR A 30 18.04 -10.75 2.50
CA THR A 30 17.16 -10.18 3.52
C THR A 30 15.73 -10.70 3.40
N THR A 31 15.25 -10.94 2.19
CA THR A 31 13.93 -11.55 1.96
C THR A 31 13.89 -13.00 2.46
N GLN A 32 14.96 -13.77 2.24
CA GLN A 32 15.06 -15.12 2.80
C GLN A 32 15.11 -15.08 4.34
N ILE A 33 15.92 -14.20 4.92
CA ILE A 33 16.00 -14.04 6.38
C ILE A 33 14.63 -13.67 6.97
N ALA A 34 13.91 -12.74 6.34
CA ALA A 34 12.59 -12.35 6.80
C ALA A 34 11.61 -13.51 6.76
N ALA A 35 11.59 -14.29 5.67
CA ALA A 35 10.77 -15.50 5.56
C ALA A 35 11.09 -16.53 6.65
N ASP A 36 12.38 -16.79 6.90
CA ASP A 36 12.84 -17.72 7.94
C ASP A 36 12.38 -17.27 9.34
N ILE A 37 12.33 -15.96 9.60
CA ILE A 37 12.01 -15.36 10.91
C ILE A 37 10.52 -15.06 11.10
N ALA A 38 9.72 -14.99 10.03
CA ALA A 38 8.27 -14.79 10.11
C ALA A 38 7.59 -15.83 11.01
N LEU A 39 8.11 -17.06 10.98
CA LEU A 39 7.68 -18.19 11.81
C LEU A 39 7.89 -17.94 13.32
N ASN A 40 8.76 -17.00 13.70
CA ASN A 40 9.07 -16.64 15.08
C ASN A 40 8.30 -15.38 15.56
N GLY A 41 7.18 -15.05 14.93
CA GLY A 41 6.28 -13.99 15.38
C GLY A 41 6.58 -12.59 14.83
N PHE A 42 7.51 -12.45 13.88
CA PHE A 42 7.70 -11.20 13.15
C PHE A 42 6.66 -11.05 12.04
N ILE A 43 6.11 -9.85 11.92
CA ILE A 43 5.20 -9.49 10.83
C ILE A 43 6.02 -8.83 9.73
N ILE A 44 5.94 -9.39 8.53
CA ILE A 44 6.61 -8.83 7.35
C ILE A 44 5.67 -7.83 6.68
N VAL A 45 6.20 -6.65 6.35
CA VAL A 45 5.46 -5.58 5.70
C VAL A 45 6.18 -5.18 4.43
N GLY A 46 5.45 -5.17 3.32
CA GLY A 46 6.00 -4.94 1.99
C GLY A 46 4.97 -5.23 0.90
N ASN A 47 5.42 -5.19 -0.36
CA ASN A 47 4.59 -5.52 -1.53
C ASN A 47 4.98 -6.88 -2.15
N GLY A 48 5.71 -7.72 -1.40
CA GLY A 48 6.31 -8.96 -1.88
C GLY A 48 5.57 -10.22 -1.44
N GLY A 49 4.50 -10.61 -2.16
CA GLY A 49 3.93 -11.96 -2.14
C GLY A 49 3.31 -12.46 -0.82
N ASP A 50 2.98 -13.76 -0.79
CA ASP A 50 2.26 -14.44 0.29
C ASP A 50 2.91 -14.25 1.66
N GLY A 51 2.11 -13.87 2.66
CA GLY A 51 2.56 -13.66 4.03
C GLY A 51 3.07 -12.24 4.35
N CYS A 52 3.23 -11.37 3.35
CA CYS A 52 3.51 -9.95 3.58
C CYS A 52 2.21 -9.16 3.78
N LEU A 53 2.18 -8.28 4.79
CA LEU A 53 1.12 -7.31 4.96
C LEU A 53 1.43 -6.01 4.22
N LEU A 54 0.39 -5.37 3.69
CA LEU A 54 0.45 -3.97 3.31
C LEU A 54 0.42 -3.07 4.57
N PRO A 55 0.96 -1.84 4.50
CA PRO A 55 0.91 -0.89 5.62
C PRO A 55 -0.48 -0.71 6.24
N ALA A 56 -1.54 -0.61 5.41
CA ALA A 56 -2.92 -0.48 5.91
C ALA A 56 -3.34 -1.68 6.79
N GLN A 57 -3.05 -2.90 6.35
CA GLN A 57 -3.37 -4.13 7.08
C GLN A 57 -2.58 -4.23 8.40
N LEU A 58 -1.32 -3.77 8.39
CA LEU A 58 -0.52 -3.65 9.60
C LEU A 58 -1.20 -2.70 10.60
N TYR A 59 -1.63 -1.52 10.17
CA TYR A 59 -2.27 -0.54 11.05
C TYR A 59 -3.58 -1.06 11.64
N GLU A 60 -4.42 -1.71 10.83
CA GLU A 60 -5.65 -2.36 11.33
C GLU A 60 -5.34 -3.39 12.42
N ARG A 61 -4.30 -4.22 12.20
CA ARG A 61 -3.87 -5.21 13.19
C ARG A 61 -3.32 -4.56 14.46
N LEU A 62 -2.62 -3.44 14.34
CA LEU A 62 -2.09 -2.69 15.48
C LEU A 62 -3.20 -2.02 16.29
N GLU A 63 -4.24 -1.49 15.63
CA GLU A 63 -5.40 -0.89 16.28
C GLU A 63 -6.26 -1.94 17.00
N ALA A 64 -6.33 -3.16 16.46
CA ALA A 64 -6.99 -4.29 17.12
C ALA A 64 -6.18 -4.91 18.26
N SER A 65 -4.86 -4.65 18.34
CA SER A 65 -3.97 -5.27 19.32
C SER A 65 -3.85 -4.43 20.59
N PRO A 66 -3.94 -5.03 21.80
CA PRO A 66 -3.69 -4.32 23.03
C PRO A 66 -2.31 -3.62 23.06
N PRO A 67 -2.20 -2.43 23.68
CA PRO A 67 -0.95 -1.68 23.78
C PRO A 67 0.23 -2.48 24.34
N CYS A 68 -0.05 -3.42 25.25
CA CYS A 68 0.95 -4.11 26.06
C CYS A 68 1.49 -5.42 25.44
N ILE A 69 1.10 -5.77 24.21
CA ILE A 69 1.62 -6.97 23.53
C ILE A 69 2.86 -6.59 22.72
N PRO A 70 3.98 -7.34 22.85
CA PRO A 70 5.17 -7.13 22.02
C PRO A 70 4.80 -7.30 20.55
N PHE A 71 5.32 -6.40 19.72
CA PHE A 71 4.99 -6.37 18.30
C PHE A 71 6.25 -6.09 17.50
N HIS A 72 6.65 -7.06 16.67
CA HIS A 72 7.88 -6.96 15.90
C HIS A 72 7.57 -7.00 14.41
N VAL A 73 8.09 -6.01 13.68
CA VAL A 73 7.85 -5.82 12.26
C VAL A 73 9.17 -5.84 11.50
N ILE A 74 9.19 -6.53 10.35
CA ILE A 74 10.23 -6.35 9.34
C ILE A 74 9.59 -5.58 8.18
N ALA A 75 10.08 -4.37 7.91
CA ALA A 75 9.54 -3.52 6.85
C ALA A 75 10.50 -3.45 5.66
N PHE A 76 10.00 -3.82 4.48
CA PHE A 76 10.66 -3.62 3.20
C PHE A 76 10.16 -2.32 2.56
N THR A 77 10.56 -1.18 3.13
CA THR A 77 10.08 0.16 2.73
C THR A 77 10.42 0.50 1.26
N ASP A 78 11.44 -0.14 0.70
CA ASP A 78 11.81 0.00 -0.71
C ASP A 78 10.82 -0.67 -1.68
N GLN A 79 9.97 -1.58 -1.19
CA GLN A 79 8.88 -2.18 -1.97
C GLN A 79 7.64 -1.29 -2.05
N LEU A 80 7.50 -0.34 -1.13
CA LEU A 80 6.36 0.57 -1.03
C LEU A 80 6.59 1.74 -1.99
N ASN A 81 6.17 1.58 -3.25
CA ASN A 81 6.41 2.57 -4.30
C ASN A 81 5.13 3.07 -4.99
N ASP A 82 3.96 2.51 -4.69
CA ASP A 82 2.67 2.98 -5.19
C ASP A 82 2.18 4.23 -4.44
N ALA A 83 1.15 4.88 -4.98
CA ALA A 83 0.68 6.19 -4.49
C ALA A 83 0.03 6.11 -3.11
N ILE A 84 -0.47 4.94 -2.73
CA ILE A 84 -1.14 4.70 -1.46
C ILE A 84 -0.09 4.53 -0.36
N ASN A 85 0.95 3.75 -0.65
CA ASN A 85 1.97 3.34 0.31
C ASN A 85 3.18 4.29 0.35
N ALA A 86 3.36 5.15 -0.66
CA ALA A 86 4.36 6.22 -0.70
C ALA A 86 3.71 7.59 -1.01
N PRO A 87 2.98 8.18 -0.05
CA PRO A 87 2.23 9.42 -0.27
C PRO A 87 3.04 10.70 -0.03
N LEU A 88 4.19 10.62 0.65
CA LEU A 88 4.92 11.82 1.09
C LEU A 88 5.81 12.36 -0.01
N LEU A 89 5.54 13.57 -0.50
CA LEU A 89 6.44 14.27 -1.39
C LEU A 89 7.56 14.93 -0.59
N ILE A 90 8.80 14.51 -0.83
CA ILE A 90 9.98 15.08 -0.18
C ILE A 90 10.96 15.63 -1.20
N ARG A 91 11.80 16.56 -0.76
CA ARG A 91 12.95 17.05 -1.52
C ARG A 91 14.22 16.86 -0.71
N HIS A 92 15.19 16.15 -1.28
CA HIS A 92 16.47 15.84 -0.65
C HIS A 92 17.58 15.82 -1.71
N ASN A 93 18.73 16.45 -1.45
CA ASN A 93 19.86 16.52 -2.39
C ASN A 93 19.47 16.97 -3.81
N GLY A 94 18.53 17.90 -3.94
CA GLY A 94 18.05 18.39 -5.24
C GLY A 94 17.06 17.46 -5.96
N ILE A 95 16.84 16.25 -5.44
CA ILE A 95 15.88 15.28 -5.97
C ILE A 95 14.54 15.45 -5.25
N THR A 96 13.46 15.48 -6.02
CA THR A 96 12.08 15.52 -5.50
C THR A 96 11.40 14.21 -5.83
N GLU A 97 10.90 13.51 -4.81
CA GLU A 97 10.32 12.17 -4.98
C GLU A 97 9.31 11.83 -3.88
N PHE A 98 8.53 10.78 -4.13
CA PHE A 98 7.56 10.25 -3.18
C PHE A 98 8.16 9.14 -2.30
N ARG A 99 7.99 9.24 -0.99
CA ARG A 99 8.45 8.25 0.00
C ARG A 99 7.29 7.70 0.84
N PRO A 100 7.44 6.46 1.36
CA PRO A 100 6.57 5.91 2.38
C PRO A 100 6.59 6.72 3.67
N SER A 101 5.62 6.47 4.55
CA SER A 101 5.52 7.09 5.88
C SER A 101 5.54 6.08 7.01
N ILE A 102 5.77 4.80 6.70
CA ILE A 102 5.56 3.70 7.65
C ILE A 102 6.40 3.82 8.92
N GLU A 103 7.68 4.16 8.82
CA GLU A 103 8.56 4.35 9.98
C GLU A 103 8.06 5.51 10.86
N ALA A 104 7.67 6.61 10.24
CA ALA A 104 7.18 7.79 10.95
C ALA A 104 5.86 7.49 11.69
N ILE A 105 4.94 6.74 11.06
CA ILE A 105 3.67 6.36 11.67
C ILE A 105 3.89 5.36 12.81
N LEU A 106 4.70 4.31 12.59
CA LEU A 106 5.01 3.31 13.61
C LEU A 106 5.67 3.97 14.84
N ALA A 107 6.63 4.87 14.63
CA ALA A 107 7.29 5.61 15.69
C ALA A 107 6.33 6.57 16.44
N SER A 108 5.73 7.51 15.71
CA SER A 108 4.98 8.62 16.32
C SER A 108 3.62 8.21 16.89
N ARG A 109 2.92 7.27 16.26
CA ARG A 109 1.56 6.88 16.63
C ARG A 109 1.51 5.58 17.45
N HIS A 110 2.41 4.64 17.17
CA HIS A 110 2.35 3.31 17.77
C HIS A 110 3.52 2.98 18.72
N GLY A 111 4.43 3.94 18.94
CA GLY A 111 5.52 3.82 19.91
C GLY A 111 6.60 2.81 19.54
N PHE A 112 6.80 2.56 18.24
CA PHE A 112 7.82 1.61 17.79
C PHE A 112 9.22 2.20 17.87
N HIS A 113 10.16 1.40 18.36
CA HIS A 113 11.58 1.63 18.14
C HIS A 113 11.95 1.19 16.72
N ILE A 114 12.34 2.15 15.89
CA ILE A 114 12.74 1.89 14.51
C ILE A 114 14.22 1.58 14.45
N HIS A 115 14.55 0.46 13.82
CA HIS A 115 15.88 0.02 13.49
C HIS A 115 16.00 0.00 11.98
N ALA A 116 16.96 0.70 11.38
CA ALA A 116 17.10 0.73 9.93
C ALA A 116 18.50 0.37 9.47
N TRP A 117 18.56 -0.23 8.27
CA TRP A 117 19.80 -0.49 7.59
C TRP A 117 20.49 0.80 7.13
N THR A 118 21.75 1.01 7.54
CA THR A 118 22.57 2.19 7.21
C THR A 118 23.64 1.91 6.15
N GLY A 119 23.68 0.70 5.58
CA GLY A 119 24.72 0.27 4.63
C GLY A 119 25.79 -0.60 5.30
N GLN A 120 26.07 -0.36 6.57
CA GLN A 120 27.07 -1.07 7.34
C GLN A 120 26.46 -1.89 8.48
N ALA A 121 25.44 -1.33 9.14
CA ALA A 121 24.80 -1.93 10.30
C ALA A 121 23.28 -1.70 10.30
N ILE A 122 22.60 -2.33 11.25
CA ILE A 122 21.23 -1.99 11.62
C ILE A 122 21.29 -1.12 12.87
N GLU A 123 20.97 0.16 12.71
CA GLU A 123 21.04 1.14 13.78
C GLU A 123 19.64 1.50 14.28
N GLN A 124 19.51 1.65 15.61
CA GLN A 124 18.28 2.14 16.21
C GLN A 124 18.25 3.66 16.10
N ALA A 125 17.18 4.20 15.54
CA ALA A 125 16.97 5.64 15.53
C ALA A 125 16.46 6.09 16.91
N THR A 126 17.29 6.87 17.61
CA THR A 126 17.05 7.31 19.00
C THR A 126 16.04 8.44 19.10
N ASP A 127 15.89 9.25 18.04
CA ASP A 127 15.13 10.51 18.07
C ASP A 127 13.68 10.35 17.56
N LEU A 128 13.17 9.11 17.55
CA LEU A 128 11.89 8.73 16.93
C LEU A 128 10.79 8.44 17.96
N ILE A 129 10.61 9.30 18.95
CA ILE A 129 9.54 9.13 19.94
C ILE A 129 8.63 10.36 19.92
N GLY A 130 7.33 10.13 19.75
CA GLY A 130 6.30 11.16 19.78
C GLY A 130 6.16 11.99 18.49
N PRO A 131 5.38 13.09 18.53
CA PRO A 131 5.03 13.88 17.34
C PRO A 131 6.22 14.54 16.63
N ALA A 132 7.33 14.76 17.35
CA ALA A 132 8.56 15.33 16.80
C ALA A 132 9.36 14.34 15.94
N ALA A 133 8.98 13.06 15.91
CA ALA A 133 9.69 11.98 15.21
C ALA A 133 9.63 12.06 13.67
N ILE A 134 8.80 12.93 13.08
CA ILE A 134 8.61 12.96 11.62
C ILE A 134 9.89 13.36 10.88
N THR A 135 10.54 14.46 11.28
CA THR A 135 11.76 14.94 10.59
C THR A 135 12.91 13.94 10.70
N PRO A 136 13.24 13.38 11.89
CA PRO A 136 14.24 12.34 11.98
C PRO A 136 13.88 11.07 11.20
N ALA A 137 12.59 10.72 11.08
CA ALA A 137 12.15 9.55 10.31
C ALA A 137 12.40 9.74 8.80
N LEU A 138 12.14 10.93 8.27
CA LEU A 138 12.43 11.26 6.88
C LEU A 138 13.94 11.27 6.59
N LYS A 139 14.74 11.75 7.55
CA LYS A 139 16.21 11.68 7.45
C LYS A 139 16.68 10.21 7.44
N LEU A 140 16.15 9.38 8.34
CA LEU A 140 16.45 7.94 8.39
C LEU A 140 16.11 7.25 7.07
N GLN A 141 14.94 7.53 6.49
CA GLN A 141 14.56 7.01 5.18
C GLN A 141 15.53 7.42 4.08
N SER A 142 15.97 8.70 4.08
CA SER A 142 16.93 9.19 3.08
C SER A 142 18.25 8.43 3.18
N THR A 143 18.78 8.24 4.39
CA THR A 143 19.98 7.42 4.64
C THR A 143 19.77 5.97 4.21
N TYR A 144 18.63 5.38 4.56
CA TYR A 144 18.27 4.01 4.17
C TYR A 144 18.25 3.82 2.65
N PHE A 145 17.67 4.76 1.90
CA PHE A 145 17.61 4.65 0.44
C PHE A 145 18.96 4.85 -0.23
N LEU A 146 19.80 5.75 0.28
CA LEU A 146 21.20 5.86 -0.15
C LEU A 146 21.97 4.55 0.12
N ALA A 147 21.74 3.93 1.28
CA ALA A 147 22.33 2.63 1.60
C ALA A 147 21.80 1.50 0.70
N CYS A 148 20.53 1.57 0.26
CA CYS A 148 19.97 0.62 -0.69
C CYS A 148 20.63 0.73 -2.07
N GLU A 149 20.91 1.95 -2.53
CA GLU A 149 21.57 2.19 -3.82
C GLU A 149 22.94 1.52 -3.90
N ALA A 150 23.68 1.47 -2.79
CA ALA A 150 25.00 0.84 -2.71
C ALA A 150 25.00 -0.67 -3.03
N PHE A 151 23.84 -1.35 -2.95
CA PHE A 151 23.72 -2.76 -3.34
C PHE A 151 23.70 -2.99 -4.86
N GLY A 152 23.54 -1.93 -5.67
CA GLY A 152 23.48 -2.07 -7.13
C GLY A 152 22.44 -3.10 -7.57
N ASP A 153 22.85 -4.08 -8.36
CA ASP A 153 21.93 -5.08 -8.93
C ASP A 153 21.41 -6.10 -7.91
N ALA A 154 22.05 -6.20 -6.73
CA ALA A 154 21.53 -7.01 -5.64
C ALA A 154 20.28 -6.37 -5.00
N TRP A 155 20.04 -5.07 -5.22
CA TRP A 155 18.82 -4.41 -4.79
C TRP A 155 17.67 -4.71 -5.75
N ARG A 156 16.79 -5.64 -5.35
CA ARG A 156 15.68 -6.13 -6.20
C ARG A 156 14.76 -4.99 -6.66
N MET A 157 14.57 -3.98 -5.81
CA MET A 157 13.65 -2.89 -6.08
C MET A 157 14.30 -1.71 -6.79
N ARG A 158 15.58 -1.78 -7.21
CA ARG A 158 16.32 -0.69 -7.86
C ARG A 158 15.57 -0.09 -9.05
N HIS A 159 15.13 -0.93 -9.98
CA HIS A 159 14.51 -0.51 -11.24
C HIS A 159 13.11 0.12 -11.07
N VAL A 160 12.41 -0.20 -9.97
CA VAL A 160 11.07 0.37 -9.67
C VAL A 160 11.13 1.65 -8.84
N GLN A 161 12.31 2.07 -8.38
CA GLN A 161 12.42 3.31 -7.61
C GLN A 161 12.02 4.55 -8.43
N GLN A 162 12.22 4.52 -9.75
CA GLN A 162 11.79 5.59 -10.64
C GLN A 162 10.28 5.91 -10.53
N LEU A 163 9.44 4.93 -10.15
CA LEU A 163 7.99 5.13 -9.97
C LEU A 163 7.65 6.16 -8.87
N ARG A 164 8.63 6.55 -8.07
CA ARG A 164 8.52 7.58 -7.03
C ARG A 164 8.71 9.00 -7.57
N MET A 165 9.12 9.16 -8.82
CA MET A 165 9.33 10.48 -9.39
C MET A 165 7.99 11.17 -9.70
N PRO A 166 7.86 12.48 -9.44
CA PRO A 166 6.60 13.21 -9.66
C PRO A 166 6.07 13.12 -11.08
N ALA A 167 6.94 13.13 -12.09
CA ALA A 167 6.54 12.99 -13.49
C ALA A 167 5.79 11.67 -13.75
N LEU A 168 6.38 10.54 -13.32
CA LEU A 168 5.76 9.23 -13.49
C LEU A 168 4.48 9.07 -12.65
N ARG A 169 4.47 9.61 -11.43
CA ARG A 169 3.25 9.66 -10.60
C ARG A 169 2.10 10.39 -11.29
N TYR A 170 2.40 11.54 -11.88
CA TYR A 170 1.43 12.33 -12.60
C TYR A 170 0.89 11.58 -13.82
N GLU A 171 1.77 10.95 -14.61
CA GLU A 171 1.35 10.11 -15.73
C GLU A 171 0.43 8.95 -15.31
N PHE A 172 0.77 8.24 -14.24
CA PHE A 172 -0.07 7.16 -13.72
C PHE A 172 -1.43 7.68 -13.22
N ALA A 173 -1.45 8.83 -12.55
CA ALA A 173 -2.69 9.46 -12.12
C ALA A 173 -3.58 9.83 -13.32
N GLN A 174 -3.01 10.38 -14.39
CA GLN A 174 -3.74 10.67 -15.62
C GLN A 174 -4.29 9.40 -16.29
N ARG A 175 -3.49 8.34 -16.38
CA ARG A 175 -3.93 7.05 -16.95
C ARG A 175 -5.09 6.47 -16.13
N ARG A 176 -5.00 6.50 -14.80
CA ARG A 176 -6.07 6.04 -13.90
C ARG A 176 -7.33 6.89 -14.04
N ASN A 177 -7.20 8.20 -14.17
CA ASN A 177 -8.33 9.11 -14.40
C ASN A 177 -9.03 8.80 -15.74
N ARG A 178 -8.29 8.64 -16.83
CA ARG A 178 -8.85 8.24 -18.14
C ARG A 178 -9.57 6.89 -18.07
N SER A 179 -9.01 5.92 -17.35
CA SER A 179 -9.66 4.62 -17.13
C SER A 179 -10.97 4.79 -16.35
N TYR A 180 -10.95 5.56 -15.27
CA TYR A 180 -12.14 5.84 -14.46
C TYR A 180 -13.23 6.55 -15.27
N GLN A 181 -12.88 7.57 -16.04
CA GLN A 181 -13.81 8.25 -16.96
C GLN A 181 -14.41 7.27 -17.99
N SER A 182 -13.59 6.37 -18.54
CA SER A 182 -14.06 5.34 -19.48
C SER A 182 -15.04 4.37 -18.83
N HIS A 183 -14.77 3.95 -17.58
CA HIS A 183 -15.70 3.10 -16.81
C HIS A 183 -17.01 3.83 -16.50
N LEU A 184 -16.97 5.10 -16.11
CA LEU A 184 -18.17 5.91 -15.87
C LEU A 184 -19.02 6.07 -17.12
N LEU A 185 -18.40 6.32 -18.28
CA LEU A 185 -19.11 6.42 -19.55
C LEU A 185 -19.78 5.09 -19.92
N ARG A 186 -19.06 3.97 -19.81
CA ARG A 186 -19.64 2.64 -20.05
C ARG A 186 -20.82 2.34 -19.12
N ALA A 187 -20.68 2.62 -17.83
CA ALA A 187 -21.76 2.43 -16.86
C ALA A 187 -23.00 3.27 -17.20
N ARG A 188 -22.81 4.53 -17.63
CA ARG A 188 -23.92 5.38 -18.10
C ARG A 188 -24.56 4.86 -19.37
N THR A 189 -23.79 4.43 -20.36
CA THR A 189 -24.32 3.87 -21.60
C THR A 189 -25.13 2.61 -21.33
N HIS A 190 -24.66 1.71 -20.46
CA HIS A 190 -25.42 0.52 -20.06
C HIS A 190 -26.72 0.88 -19.34
N ALA A 191 -26.70 1.80 -18.38
CA ALA A 191 -27.90 2.26 -17.68
C ALA A 191 -28.92 2.91 -18.63
N GLN A 192 -28.45 3.68 -19.61
CA GLN A 192 -29.30 4.28 -20.63
C GLN A 192 -29.94 3.21 -21.52
N GLN A 193 -29.17 2.22 -21.98
CA GLN A 193 -29.68 1.11 -22.79
C GLN A 193 -30.74 0.28 -22.06
N GLU A 194 -30.58 0.06 -20.75
CA GLU A 194 -31.60 -0.62 -19.94
C GLU A 194 -32.88 0.22 -19.82
N THR A 195 -32.74 1.53 -19.60
CA THR A 195 -33.87 2.46 -19.54
C THR A 195 -34.63 2.50 -20.87
N ASP A 196 -33.91 2.58 -21.99
CA ASP A 196 -34.50 2.61 -23.34
C ASP A 196 -35.23 1.30 -23.66
N ARG A 197 -34.69 0.14 -23.24
CA ARG A 197 -35.33 -1.17 -23.40
C ARG A 197 -36.62 -1.28 -22.58
N VAL A 198 -36.61 -0.80 -21.34
CA VAL A 198 -37.80 -0.78 -20.48
C VAL A 198 -38.87 0.14 -21.06
N SER A 199 -38.49 1.34 -21.53
CA SER A 199 -39.43 2.26 -22.20
C SER A 199 -40.07 1.61 -23.42
N LEU A 200 -39.26 0.96 -24.27
CA LEU A 200 -39.76 0.31 -25.49
C LEU A 200 -40.68 -0.88 -25.19
N ALA A 201 -40.39 -1.65 -24.13
CA ALA A 201 -41.27 -2.72 -23.66
C ALA A 201 -42.60 -2.18 -23.09
N LEU A 202 -42.56 -1.06 -22.36
CA LEU A 202 -43.77 -0.39 -21.86
C LEU A 202 -44.62 0.16 -23.01
N ASP A 203 -44.00 0.81 -23.99
CA ASP A 203 -44.70 1.31 -25.19
C ASP A 203 -45.38 0.16 -25.95
N GLN A 204 -44.70 -0.98 -26.11
CA GLN A 204 -45.29 -2.19 -26.72
C GLN A 204 -46.45 -2.76 -25.91
N LEU A 205 -46.36 -2.78 -24.58
CA LEU A 205 -47.44 -3.24 -23.71
C LEU A 205 -48.68 -2.34 -23.81
N VAL A 206 -48.49 -1.01 -23.81
CA VAL A 206 -49.59 -0.04 -23.99
C VAL A 206 -50.26 -0.23 -25.35
N LEU A 207 -49.46 -0.39 -26.42
CA LEU A 207 -49.97 -0.58 -27.77
C LEU A 207 -50.80 -1.88 -27.90
N ASN A 208 -50.30 -2.98 -27.32
CA ASN A 208 -51.01 -4.26 -27.28
C ASN A 208 -52.30 -4.19 -26.46
N TYR A 209 -52.30 -3.47 -25.35
CA TYR A 209 -53.51 -3.24 -24.55
C TYR A 209 -54.57 -2.50 -25.36
N ASP A 210 -54.20 -1.44 -26.08
CA ASP A 210 -55.14 -0.66 -26.89
C ASP A 210 -55.69 -1.45 -28.08
N ILE A 211 -54.86 -2.26 -28.75
CA ILE A 211 -55.32 -3.17 -29.82
C ILE A 211 -56.34 -4.17 -29.25
N ASN A 212 -56.02 -4.82 -28.14
CA ASN A 212 -56.92 -5.78 -27.50
C ASN A 212 -58.22 -5.14 -27.04
N ARG A 213 -58.16 -3.92 -26.48
CA ARG A 213 -59.33 -3.14 -26.08
C ARG A 213 -60.24 -2.79 -27.26
N ARG A 214 -59.67 -2.42 -28.41
CA ARG A 214 -60.44 -2.15 -29.65
C ARG A 214 -61.09 -3.42 -30.19
N ASN A 215 -60.35 -4.53 -30.24
CA ASN A 215 -60.87 -5.83 -30.68
C ASN A 215 -62.00 -6.35 -29.76
N PHE A 216 -61.88 -6.11 -28.45
CA PHE A 216 -62.91 -6.46 -27.47
C PHE A 216 -64.18 -5.61 -27.60
N LYS A 217 -64.06 -4.32 -28.00
CA LYS A 217 -65.23 -3.48 -28.31
C LYS A 217 -65.93 -3.91 -29.59
N ASN A 218 -65.17 -4.25 -30.63
CA ASN A 218 -65.73 -4.66 -31.92
C ASN A 218 -66.41 -6.02 -31.87
N SER A 219 -65.95 -6.93 -31.02
CA SER A 219 -66.57 -8.26 -30.80
C SER A 219 -67.86 -8.24 -29.97
N ARG A 220 -68.24 -7.09 -29.38
CA ARG A 220 -69.53 -6.91 -28.70
C ARG A 220 -70.61 -6.24 -29.58
N LEU A 221 -70.24 -5.79 -30.77
CA LEU A 221 -71.13 -5.13 -31.74
C LEU A 221 -71.48 -6.03 -32.94
N ALA A 222 -70.98 -7.27 -32.96
CA ALA A 222 -71.33 -8.33 -33.89
C ALA A 222 -72.19 -9.38 -33.17
#